data_AF-A0A0M0KFQ4-F1
#
_entry.id   AF-A0A0M0KFQ4-F1
#
_cell.length_a   1.000
_cell.length_b   1.000
_cell.length_c   1.000
_cell.angle_alpha   90.00
_cell.angle_beta   90.00
_cell.angle_gamma   90.00
#
_symmetry.space_group_name_H-M   'P 1'
#
loop_
_entity.id
_entity.type
_entity.pdbx_description
1 polymer ?
#
loop_
_entity_poly.entity_id
_entity_poly.type
_entity_poly.pdbx_seq_one_letter_code
_entity_poly.pdbx_strand_id
1 'polypeptide(L)'
;MLKNLPQGTKISITRSIHIAFEQYMNNIQWNETQFDMNDFIKQWKQYIEQNASWFKNLDAETKADPIFHEELAVKINETIEKILAEEPTEEQIQQLEELTKSTGKEIDYSSKLEARYLIDTLSN
;
A
#
# COMPACT_ATOMS: atom_id res chain seq x y z
N MET A 1 -0.72 23.53 -0.68
CA MET A 1 0.02 22.35 -1.15
C MET A 1 0.28 21.44 0.03
N LEU A 2 0.35 20.12 -0.17
CA LEU A 2 -0.05 19.00 0.70
C LEU A 2 0.06 19.23 2.22
N LYS A 3 1.16 19.83 2.71
CA LYS A 3 1.36 20.20 4.12
C LYS A 3 0.31 21.17 4.69
N ASN A 4 -0.30 21.99 3.84
CA ASN A 4 -1.34 22.97 4.18
C ASN A 4 -2.76 22.40 4.10
N LEU A 5 -2.92 21.16 3.65
CA LEU A 5 -4.23 20.50 3.66
C LEU A 5 -4.70 20.26 5.11
N PRO A 6 -6.01 20.15 5.35
CA PRO A 6 -6.52 19.72 6.65
C PRO A 6 -5.91 18.38 7.08
N GLN A 7 -5.66 18.20 8.38
CA GLN A 7 -5.06 16.97 8.90
C GLN A 7 -5.85 15.71 8.49
N GLY A 8 -7.18 15.79 8.50
CA GLY A 8 -8.04 14.71 8.03
C GLY A 8 -7.79 14.33 6.57
N THR A 9 -7.53 15.31 5.70
CA THR A 9 -7.18 15.09 4.29
C THR A 9 -5.85 14.37 4.16
N LYS A 10 -4.81 14.76 4.91
CA LYS A 10 -3.50 14.08 4.89
C LYS A 10 -3.58 12.63 5.36
N ILE A 11 -4.39 12.37 6.40
CA ILE A 11 -4.67 11.01 6.88
C ILE A 11 -5.37 10.22 5.77
N SER A 12 -6.38 10.81 5.13
CA SER A 12 -7.12 10.18 4.03
C SER A 12 -6.24 9.86 2.82
N ILE A 13 -5.29 10.75 2.46
CA ILE A 13 -4.27 10.50 1.43
C ILE A 13 -3.44 9.26 1.82
N THR A 14 -2.86 9.25 3.02
CA THR A 14 -2.03 8.13 3.50
C THR A 14 -2.81 6.82 3.46
N ARG A 15 -4.05 6.82 3.95
CA ARG A 15 -4.93 5.64 3.94
C ARG A 15 -5.25 5.17 2.52
N SER A 16 -5.47 6.08 1.58
CA SER A 16 -5.73 5.73 0.18
C SER A 16 -4.53 5.08 -0.50
N ILE A 17 -3.30 5.55 -0.19
CA ILE A 17 -2.06 4.95 -0.69
C ILE A 17 -1.91 3.54 -0.13
N HIS A 18 -2.09 3.37 1.19
CA HIS A 18 -2.00 2.06 1.83
C HIS A 18 -2.97 1.04 1.24
N ILE A 19 -4.25 1.40 1.10
CA ILE A 19 -5.27 0.50 0.54
C ILE A 19 -4.93 0.11 -0.90
N ALA A 20 -4.58 1.09 -1.75
CA ALA A 20 -4.27 0.80 -3.14
C ALA A 20 -2.98 -0.01 -3.30
N PHE A 21 -1.97 0.24 -2.46
CA PHE A 21 -0.71 -0.49 -2.52
C PHE A 21 -0.89 -1.95 -2.09
N GLU A 22 -1.61 -2.19 -1.00
CA GLU A 22 -1.97 -3.54 -0.57
C GLU A 22 -2.76 -4.29 -1.65
N GLN A 23 -3.78 -3.65 -2.25
CA GLN A 23 -4.54 -4.24 -3.35
C GLN A 23 -3.66 -4.57 -4.56
N TYR A 24 -2.76 -3.65 -4.93
CA TYR A 24 -1.81 -3.86 -6.01
C TYR A 24 -0.89 -5.06 -5.74
N MET A 25 -0.26 -5.10 -4.57
CA MET A 25 0.64 -6.19 -4.17
C MET A 25 -0.10 -7.53 -4.11
N ASN A 26 -1.33 -7.57 -3.56
CA ASN A 26 -2.15 -8.77 -3.58
C ASN A 26 -2.46 -9.25 -5.02
N ASN A 27 -2.73 -8.34 -5.96
CA ASN A 27 -3.00 -8.69 -7.35
C ASN A 27 -1.79 -9.33 -8.06
N ILE A 28 -0.58 -8.88 -7.73
CA ILE A 28 0.66 -9.49 -8.21
C ILE A 28 1.19 -10.57 -7.27
N GLN A 29 0.37 -11.00 -6.31
CA GLN A 29 0.66 -12.07 -5.34
C GLN A 29 1.94 -11.83 -4.53
N TRP A 30 2.24 -10.56 -4.22
CA TRP A 30 3.45 -10.12 -3.55
C TRP A 30 4.76 -10.47 -4.28
N ASN A 31 4.68 -10.74 -5.58
CA ASN A 31 5.88 -10.98 -6.38
C ASN A 31 6.57 -9.65 -6.72
N GLU A 32 7.62 -9.31 -5.98
CA GLU A 32 8.39 -8.08 -6.16
C GLU A 32 8.94 -7.89 -7.58
N THR A 33 9.24 -8.98 -8.31
CA THR A 33 9.73 -8.88 -9.70
C THR A 33 8.68 -8.36 -10.67
N GLN A 34 7.40 -8.37 -10.28
CA GLN A 34 6.28 -7.81 -11.03
C GLN A 34 5.92 -6.40 -10.57
N PHE A 35 6.55 -5.87 -9.52
CA PHE A 35 6.27 -4.53 -9.04
C PHE A 35 6.76 -3.48 -10.03
N ASP A 36 5.82 -2.77 -10.66
CA ASP A 36 6.08 -1.53 -11.40
C ASP A 36 5.43 -0.31 -10.70
N MET A 37 6.24 0.73 -10.47
CA MET A 37 5.79 1.96 -9.80
C MET A 37 4.77 2.75 -10.65
N ASN A 38 4.91 2.77 -11.98
CA ASN A 38 4.00 3.52 -12.84
C ASN A 38 2.62 2.85 -12.89
N ASP A 39 2.59 1.53 -12.93
CA ASP A 39 1.34 0.75 -12.88
C ASP A 39 0.64 0.92 -11.53
N PHE A 40 1.39 0.89 -10.42
CA PHE A 40 0.85 1.22 -9.11
C PHE A 40 0.26 2.63 -9.08
N ILE A 41 0.99 3.66 -9.53
CA ILE A 41 0.50 5.05 -9.55
C ILE A 41 -0.78 5.17 -10.39
N LYS A 42 -0.85 4.48 -11.54
CA LYS A 42 -2.03 4.46 -12.40
C LYS A 42 -3.25 3.84 -11.68
N GLN A 43 -3.06 2.71 -11.00
CA GLN A 43 -4.12 2.06 -10.23
C GLN A 43 -4.55 2.91 -9.03
N TRP A 44 -3.60 3.48 -8.29
CA TRP A 44 -3.91 4.38 -7.18
C TRP A 44 -4.66 5.63 -7.64
N LYS A 45 -4.29 6.21 -8.79
CA LYS A 45 -5.03 7.33 -9.41
C LYS A 45 -6.49 6.95 -9.71
N GLN A 46 -6.71 5.80 -10.34
CA GLN A 46 -8.07 5.29 -10.59
C GLN A 46 -8.84 5.08 -9.29
N TYR A 47 -8.18 4.53 -8.27
CA TYR A 47 -8.78 4.32 -6.96
C TYR A 47 -9.23 5.63 -6.32
N ILE A 48 -8.39 6.67 -6.29
CA ILE A 48 -8.74 7.95 -5.63
C ILE A 48 -9.81 8.72 -6.39
N GLU A 49 -9.84 8.64 -7.72
CA GLU A 49 -10.88 9.26 -8.55
C GLU A 49 -12.27 8.67 -8.26
N GLN A 50 -12.33 7.36 -8.02
CA GLN A 50 -13.59 6.64 -7.77
C GLN A 50 -14.00 6.67 -6.30
N ASN A 51 -13.06 6.39 -5.39
CA ASN A 51 -13.35 6.01 -4.01
C ASN A 51 -12.93 7.07 -2.96
N ALA A 52 -12.00 7.98 -3.29
CA ALA A 52 -11.45 8.89 -2.29
C ALA A 52 -12.16 10.26 -2.28
N SER A 53 -12.92 10.52 -1.22
CA SER A 53 -13.61 11.82 -1.02
C SER A 53 -12.64 12.99 -0.97
N TRP A 54 -11.43 12.80 -0.43
CA TRP A 54 -10.42 13.85 -0.35
C TRP A 54 -10.05 14.39 -1.74
N PHE A 55 -9.91 13.51 -2.74
CA PHE A 55 -9.51 13.92 -4.09
C PHE A 55 -10.65 14.66 -4.79
N LYS A 56 -11.90 14.22 -4.59
CA LYS A 56 -13.09 14.91 -5.13
C LYS A 56 -13.23 16.33 -4.59
N ASN A 57 -12.88 16.53 -3.32
CA ASN A 57 -13.00 17.81 -2.62
C ASN A 57 -11.85 18.80 -2.90
N LEU A 58 -10.79 18.39 -3.60
CA LEU A 58 -9.76 19.32 -4.04
C LEU A 58 -10.25 20.14 -5.24
N ASP A 59 -9.93 21.43 -5.22
CA ASP A 59 -10.16 22.34 -6.33
C ASP A 59 -9.26 22.01 -7.54
N ALA A 60 -9.64 22.53 -8.70
CA ALA A 60 -8.96 22.24 -9.96
C ALA A 60 -7.53 22.81 -10.02
N GLU A 61 -7.27 23.92 -9.31
CA GLU A 61 -5.95 24.55 -9.26
C GLU A 61 -4.98 23.66 -8.49
N THR A 62 -5.36 23.21 -7.28
CA THR A 62 -4.56 22.27 -6.48
C THR A 62 -4.31 20.96 -7.25
N LYS A 63 -5.29 20.46 -8.01
CA LYS A 63 -5.16 19.23 -8.80
C LYS A 63 -4.23 19.36 -10.01
N ALA A 64 -4.00 20.57 -10.50
CA ALA A 64 -3.13 20.84 -11.64
C ALA A 64 -1.75 21.37 -11.19
N ASP A 65 -1.58 21.62 -9.90
CA ASP A 65 -0.40 22.24 -9.33
C ASP A 65 0.80 21.25 -9.32
N PRO A 66 1.92 21.58 -9.99
CA PRO A 66 3.09 20.70 -10.06
C PRO A 66 3.73 20.40 -8.71
N ILE A 67 3.73 21.38 -7.79
CA ILE A 67 4.34 21.21 -6.47
C ILE A 67 3.49 20.26 -5.62
N PHE A 68 2.15 20.34 -5.73
CA PHE A 68 1.26 19.38 -5.10
C PHE A 68 1.53 17.96 -5.61
N HIS A 69 1.74 17.77 -6.91
CA HIS A 69 2.10 16.47 -7.47
C HIS A 69 3.45 15.94 -6.97
N GLU A 70 4.46 16.81 -6.86
CA GLU A 70 5.77 16.45 -6.31
C GLU A 70 5.67 16.02 -4.83
N GLU A 71 4.99 16.81 -4.00
CA GLU A 71 4.77 16.47 -2.59
C GLU A 71 3.98 15.17 -2.42
N LEU A 72 3.04 14.90 -3.33
CA LEU A 72 2.25 13.68 -3.34
C LEU A 72 3.08 12.46 -3.74
N ALA A 73 3.99 12.60 -4.70
CA ALA A 73 4.94 11.56 -5.07
C ALA A 73 5.87 11.19 -3.89
N VAL A 74 6.40 12.20 -3.19
CA VAL A 74 7.17 11.97 -1.96
C VAL A 74 6.33 11.23 -0.93
N LYS A 75 5.09 11.67 -0.72
CA LYS A 75 4.19 11.06 0.26
C LYS A 75 3.86 9.59 -0.07
N ILE A 76 3.73 9.26 -1.35
CA ILE A 76 3.54 7.89 -1.82
C ILE A 76 4.74 7.03 -1.43
N ASN A 77 5.94 7.44 -1.81
CA ASN A 77 7.17 6.69 -1.51
C ASN A 77 7.34 6.48 0.00
N GLU A 78 7.21 7.54 0.81
CA GLU A 78 7.29 7.45 2.26
C GLU A 78 6.28 6.47 2.86
N THR A 79 5.09 6.36 2.26
CA THR A 79 4.04 5.48 2.77
C THR A 79 4.32 4.03 2.38
N ILE A 80 4.80 3.79 1.16
CA ILE A 80 5.22 2.46 0.68
C ILE A 80 6.40 1.96 1.52
N GLU A 81 7.42 2.78 1.73
CA GLU A 81 8.58 2.42 2.55
C GLU A 81 8.17 2.02 3.97
N LYS A 82 7.23 2.75 4.58
CA LYS A 82 6.71 2.40 5.90
C LYS A 82 5.94 1.09 5.93
N ILE A 83 5.19 0.79 4.87
CA ILE A 83 4.46 -0.47 4.74
C ILE A 83 5.45 -1.63 4.65
N LEU A 84 6.47 -1.51 3.80
CA LEU A 84 7.47 -2.56 3.59
C LEU A 84 8.39 -2.74 4.80
N ALA A 85 8.65 -1.67 5.56
CA ALA A 85 9.44 -1.72 6.78
C ALA A 85 8.66 -2.19 8.02
N GLU A 86 7.33 -2.33 7.94
CA GLU A 86 6.54 -2.84 9.06
C GLU A 86 6.73 -4.35 9.16
N GLU A 87 7.47 -4.79 10.18
CA GLU A 87 7.74 -6.21 10.42
C GLU A 87 6.44 -6.98 10.75
N PRO A 88 6.33 -8.25 10.35
CA PRO A 88 5.26 -9.14 10.79
C PRO A 88 5.16 -9.22 12.31
N THR A 89 3.95 -9.40 12.83
CA THR A 89 3.75 -9.63 14.26
C THR A 89 4.22 -11.02 14.66
N GLU A 90 4.54 -11.21 15.94
CA GLU A 90 4.91 -12.53 16.49
C GLU A 90 3.85 -13.60 16.19
N GLU A 91 2.57 -13.23 16.24
CA GLU A 91 1.45 -14.12 15.89
C GLU A 91 1.48 -14.53 14.41
N GLN A 92 1.75 -13.60 13.49
CA GLN A 92 1.86 -13.92 12.07
C GLN A 92 3.06 -14.84 11.79
N ILE A 93 4.19 -14.58 12.45
CA ILE A 93 5.39 -15.41 12.33
C ILE A 93 5.08 -16.84 12.79
N GLN A 94 4.43 -17.00 13.95
CA GLN A 94 4.05 -18.32 14.47
C GLN A 94 3.13 -19.08 13.49
N GLN A 95 2.12 -18.41 12.93
CA GLN A 95 1.22 -19.02 11.96
C GLN A 95 1.97 -19.46 10.69
N LEU A 96 2.90 -18.65 10.18
CA LEU A 96 3.71 -18.99 9.02
C LEU A 96 4.68 -20.15 9.27
N GLU A 97 5.24 -20.25 10.47
CA GLU A 97 6.06 -21.39 10.87
C GLU A 97 5.25 -22.71 10.92
N GLU A 98 4.02 -22.66 11.43
CA GLU A 98 3.11 -23.81 11.43
C GLU A 98 2.72 -24.23 10.01
N LEU A 99 2.43 -23.26 9.14
CA LEU A 99 2.15 -23.49 7.71
C LEU A 99 3.37 -24.07 6.99
N THR A 100 4.58 -23.57 7.27
CA THR A 100 5.84 -24.10 6.72
C THR A 100 6.04 -25.56 7.11
N LYS A 101 5.85 -25.91 8.39
CA LYS A 101 5.98 -27.28 8.90
C LYS A 101 4.95 -28.23 8.31
N SER A 102 3.71 -27.78 8.16
CA SER A 102 2.61 -28.62 7.65
C SER A 102 2.66 -28.84 6.15
N THR A 103 3.09 -27.84 5.37
CA THR A 103 3.19 -27.92 3.91
C THR A 103 4.53 -28.47 3.42
N GLY A 104 5.56 -28.42 4.27
CA GLY A 104 6.94 -28.78 3.92
C GLY A 104 7.61 -27.81 2.94
N LYS A 105 7.02 -26.62 2.72
CA LYS A 105 7.55 -25.57 1.86
C LYS A 105 8.08 -24.43 2.71
N GLU A 106 9.27 -23.96 2.39
CA GLU A 106 9.80 -22.72 2.95
C GLU A 106 8.97 -21.54 2.43
N ILE A 107 8.46 -20.72 3.36
CA ILE A 107 7.66 -19.53 3.07
C ILE A 107 8.52 -18.32 3.41
N ASP A 108 8.91 -17.56 2.38
CA ASP A 108 9.62 -16.31 2.54
C ASP A 108 8.63 -15.15 2.69
N TYR A 109 8.97 -14.17 3.53
CA TYR A 109 8.16 -12.98 3.79
C TYR A 109 9.03 -11.86 4.37
N SER A 110 8.73 -10.63 3.98
CA SER A 110 9.52 -9.44 4.31
C SER A 110 8.76 -8.43 5.18
N SER A 111 7.44 -8.34 5.00
CA SER A 111 6.60 -7.32 5.64
C SER A 111 5.34 -7.90 6.25
N LYS A 112 4.74 -7.15 7.18
CA LYS A 112 3.50 -7.50 7.86
C LYS A 112 2.34 -7.78 6.93
N LEU A 113 2.20 -6.98 5.87
CA LEU A 113 1.11 -7.15 4.91
C LEU A 113 1.32 -8.39 4.04
N GLU A 114 2.56 -8.65 3.61
CA GLU A 114 2.91 -9.87 2.87
C GLU A 114 2.65 -11.12 3.73
N ALA A 115 3.11 -11.10 4.99
CA ALA A 115 2.87 -12.19 5.94
C ALA A 115 1.37 -12.48 6.10
N ARG A 116 0.53 -11.45 6.22
CA ARG A 116 -0.93 -11.63 6.25
C ARG A 116 -1.46 -12.25 4.96
N TYR A 117 -1.04 -11.74 3.80
CA TYR A 117 -1.48 -12.27 2.51
C TYR A 117 -1.14 -13.77 2.36
N LEU A 118 0.06 -14.18 2.76
CA LEU A 118 0.50 -15.57 2.71
C LEU A 118 -0.31 -16.45 3.66
N ILE A 119 -0.54 -16.02 4.90
CA ILE A 119 -1.41 -16.71 5.86
C ILE A 119 -2.80 -16.91 5.26
N ASP A 120 -3.41 -15.84 4.75
CA ASP A 120 -4.75 -15.88 4.17
C ASP A 120 -4.80 -16.79 2.93
N THR A 121 -3.75 -16.82 2.11
CA THR A 121 -3.71 -17.61 0.87
C THR A 121 -3.43 -19.09 1.14
N LEU A 122 -2.63 -19.42 2.15
CA LEU A 122 -2.21 -20.79 2.45
C LEU A 122 -3.15 -21.51 3.43
N SER A 123 -3.96 -20.76 4.18
CA SER A 123 -4.95 -21.30 5.12
C SER A 123 -6.32 -21.59 4.49
N ASN A 124 -6.54 -21.14 3.24
CA ASN A 124 -7.76 -21.37 2.45
C ASN A 124 -7.54 -22.45 1.37
#